data_AF-A0A483A3P8-F1
#
_entry.id   AF-A0A483A3P8-F1
#
_cell.length_a   1.000
_cell.length_b   1.000
_cell.length_c   1.000
_cell.angle_alpha   90.00
_cell.angle_beta   90.00
_cell.angle_gamma   90.00
#
_symmetry.space_group_name_H-M   'P 1'
#
loop_
_entity.id
_entity.type
_entity.pdbx_description
1 polymer ?
#
loop_
_entity_poly.entity_id
_entity_poly.type
_entity_poly.pdbx_seq_one_letter_code
_entity_poly.pdbx_strand_id
1 'polypeptide(L)'
;MQGNVSGAADSLFVTQSALSHQIKKLENLLDSSIFVRHSDPFKLTPQGKKLLELANDVLPRIEITEKQLVHSEGGRLNIAIECHSCFDWLIPTLDVFREKQPKVDF
;
A
#
# COMPACT_ATOMS: atom_id res chain seq x y z
N MET A 1 11.29 2.66 -12.50
CA MET A 1 11.70 1.27 -12.17
C MET A 1 13.22 1.25 -12.13
N GLN A 2 13.83 0.88 -10.99
CA GLN A 2 15.29 0.76 -10.91
C GLN A 2 15.74 -0.48 -11.68
N GLY A 3 16.81 -0.36 -12.46
CA GLY A 3 17.32 -1.42 -13.34
C GLY A 3 18.27 -2.41 -12.68
N ASN A 4 18.42 -2.37 -11.35
CA ASN A 4 19.30 -3.27 -10.59
C ASN A 4 18.71 -3.64 -9.22
N VAL A 5 19.16 -4.78 -8.69
CA VAL A 5 18.66 -5.36 -7.42
C VAL A 5 18.99 -4.46 -6.23
N SER A 6 20.13 -3.77 -6.24
CA SER A 6 20.54 -2.89 -5.14
C SER A 6 19.60 -1.70 -4.98
N GLY A 7 19.25 -1.00 -6.05
CA GLY A 7 18.31 0.12 -5.98
C GLY A 7 16.91 -0.33 -5.54
N ALA A 8 16.47 -1.50 -6.00
CA ALA A 8 15.20 -2.08 -5.57
C ALA A 8 15.22 -2.43 -4.07
N ALA A 9 16.33 -2.95 -3.56
CA ALA A 9 16.51 -3.27 -2.15
C ALA A 9 16.48 -2.00 -1.28
N ASP A 10 17.15 -0.92 -1.72
CA ASP A 10 17.13 0.37 -1.05
C ASP A 10 15.71 0.94 -0.93
N SER A 11 14.91 0.85 -1.99
CA SER A 11 13.53 1.35 -2.02
C SER A 11 12.58 0.56 -1.11
N LEU A 12 12.91 -0.71 -0.88
CA LEU A 12 12.15 -1.61 -0.01
C LEU A 12 12.72 -1.65 1.42
N PHE A 13 13.76 -0.84 1.72
CA PHE A 13 14.47 -0.82 3.00
C PHE A 13 14.97 -2.21 3.45
N VAL A 14 15.40 -3.03 2.49
CA VAL A 14 15.97 -4.36 2.74
C VAL A 14 17.40 -4.45 2.21
N THR A 15 18.17 -5.42 2.68
CA THR A 15 19.48 -5.69 2.10
C THR A 15 19.34 -6.37 0.74
N GLN A 16 20.31 -6.16 -0.16
CA GLN A 16 20.38 -6.84 -1.45
C GLN A 16 20.32 -8.38 -1.29
N SER A 17 20.96 -8.93 -0.25
CA SER A 17 20.95 -10.37 0.03
C SER A 17 19.57 -10.87 0.46
N ALA A 18 18.84 -10.11 1.29
CA ALA A 18 17.48 -10.45 1.69
C ALA A 18 16.54 -10.45 0.48
N LEU A 19 16.61 -9.41 -0.37
CA LEU A 19 15.79 -9.33 -1.59
C LEU A 19 16.11 -10.47 -2.57
N SER A 20 17.40 -10.78 -2.78
CA SER A 20 17.82 -11.89 -3.64
C SER A 20 17.30 -13.24 -3.14
N HIS A 21 17.29 -13.45 -1.81
CA HIS A 21 16.76 -14.66 -1.20
C HIS A 21 15.23 -14.77 -1.36
N GLN A 22 14.51 -13.65 -1.24
CA GLN A 22 13.06 -13.61 -1.49
C GLN A 22 12.73 -13.92 -2.96
N ILE A 23 13.46 -13.35 -3.90
CA ILE A 23 13.32 -13.65 -5.34
C ILE A 23 13.56 -15.14 -5.58
N LYS A 24 14.65 -15.71 -5.05
CA LYS A 24 14.96 -17.12 -5.22
C LYS A 24 13.88 -18.03 -4.63
N LYS A 25 13.34 -17.67 -3.46
CA LYS A 25 12.22 -18.40 -2.84
C LYS A 25 10.98 -18.38 -3.73
N LEU A 26 10.68 -17.25 -4.35
CA LEU A 26 9.56 -17.12 -5.29
C LEU A 26 9.78 -17.95 -6.57
N GLU A 27 10.97 -17.89 -7.16
CA GLU A 27 11.32 -18.70 -8.34
C GLU A 27 11.21 -20.21 -8.04
N ASN A 28 11.64 -20.64 -6.84
CA ASN A 28 11.50 -22.03 -6.41
C ASN A 28 10.04 -22.44 -6.23
N LEU A 29 9.18 -21.57 -5.69
CA LEU A 29 7.75 -21.85 -5.53
C LEU A 29 7.04 -22.00 -6.88
N LEU A 30 7.47 -21.25 -7.88
CA LEU A 30 6.90 -21.26 -9.23
C LEU A 30 7.55 -22.30 -10.15
N ASP A 31 8.60 -22.98 -9.68
CA ASP A 31 9.49 -23.83 -10.49
C ASP A 31 9.87 -23.15 -11.82
N SER A 32 10.16 -21.85 -11.76
CA SER A 32 10.36 -21.00 -12.94
C SER A 32 11.23 -19.81 -12.60
N SER A 33 12.16 -19.48 -13.49
CA SER A 33 12.98 -18.27 -13.34
C SER A 33 12.24 -17.04 -13.84
N ILE A 34 12.25 -15.99 -13.02
CA ILE A 34 11.63 -14.69 -13.26
C ILE A 34 12.66 -13.72 -13.87
N PHE A 35 13.93 -13.91 -13.56
CA PHE A 35 15.02 -13.04 -14.01
C PHE A 35 16.06 -13.77 -14.88
N VAL A 36 16.57 -13.07 -15.88
CA VAL A 36 17.66 -13.58 -16.72
C VAL A 36 18.96 -13.53 -15.93
N ARG A 37 19.56 -14.71 -15.65
CA ARG A 37 20.86 -14.81 -14.98
C ARG A 37 21.93 -14.03 -15.75
N HIS A 38 22.79 -13.34 -15.01
CA HIS A 38 23.93 -12.57 -15.56
C HIS A 38 23.55 -11.48 -16.59
N SER A 39 22.32 -10.95 -16.54
CA SER A 39 21.92 -9.81 -17.38
C SER A 39 22.29 -8.49 -16.73
N ASP A 40 23.04 -7.65 -17.45
CA ASP A 40 23.27 -6.24 -17.14
C ASP A 40 22.89 -5.40 -18.38
N PRO A 41 21.82 -4.58 -18.34
CA PRO A 41 20.92 -4.35 -17.21
C PRO A 41 20.05 -5.58 -16.89
N PHE A 42 19.49 -5.61 -15.69
CA PHE A 42 18.63 -6.69 -15.20
C PHE A 42 17.40 -6.88 -16.11
N LYS A 43 17.18 -8.10 -16.61
CA LYS A 43 16.06 -8.42 -17.50
C LYS A 43 15.13 -9.47 -16.92
N LEU A 44 13.84 -9.30 -17.19
CA LEU A 44 12.81 -10.29 -16.89
C LEU A 44 12.77 -11.37 -17.97
N THR A 45 12.53 -12.61 -17.56
CA THR A 45 12.14 -13.70 -18.46
C THR A 45 10.70 -13.48 -18.98
N PRO A 46 10.24 -14.23 -20.00
CA PRO A 46 8.82 -14.20 -20.40
C PRO A 46 7.86 -14.50 -19.24
N GLN A 47 8.22 -15.44 -18.36
CA GLN A 47 7.47 -15.76 -17.15
C GLN A 47 7.47 -14.58 -16.18
N GLY A 48 8.62 -13.94 -15.97
CA GLY A 48 8.73 -12.77 -15.12
C GLY A 48 7.93 -11.57 -15.62
N LYS A 49 7.81 -11.39 -16.94
CA LYS A 49 6.93 -10.36 -17.53
C LYS A 49 5.46 -10.63 -17.22
N LYS A 50 4.99 -11.86 -17.40
CA LYS A 50 3.60 -12.25 -17.04
C LYS A 50 3.31 -12.04 -15.56
N LEU A 51 4.26 -12.38 -14.70
CA LEU A 51 4.13 -12.16 -13.27
C LEU A 51 4.07 -10.67 -12.92
N LEU A 52 4.90 -9.85 -13.56
CA LEU A 52 4.89 -8.40 -13.37
C LEU A 52 3.54 -7.78 -13.79
N GLU A 53 2.99 -8.21 -14.94
CA GLU A 53 1.67 -7.77 -15.39
C GLU A 53 0.59 -8.08 -14.34
N LEU A 54 0.58 -9.29 -13.79
CA LEU A 54 -0.35 -9.67 -12.73
C LEU A 54 -0.12 -8.87 -11.44
N ALA A 55 1.13 -8.68 -11.02
CA ALA A 55 1.47 -7.93 -9.81
C ALA A 55 1.01 -6.47 -9.89
N ASN A 56 1.14 -5.85 -11.08
CA ASN A 56 0.68 -4.48 -11.32
C ASN A 56 -0.85 -4.32 -11.21
N ASP A 57 -1.63 -5.37 -11.47
CA ASP A 57 -3.09 -5.36 -11.25
C ASP A 57 -3.45 -5.66 -9.79
N VAL A 58 -2.85 -6.69 -9.20
CA VAL A 58 -3.29 -7.24 -7.91
C VAL A 58 -2.81 -6.41 -6.73
N LEU A 59 -1.55 -5.94 -6.72
CA LEU A 59 -1.01 -5.22 -5.57
C LEU A 59 -1.77 -3.92 -5.25
N PRO A 60 -2.15 -3.06 -6.23
CA PRO A 60 -2.97 -1.88 -5.94
C PRO A 60 -4.35 -2.24 -5.37
N ARG A 61 -4.96 -3.33 -5.85
CA ARG A 61 -6.27 -3.78 -5.36
C ARG A 61 -6.20 -4.26 -3.91
N ILE A 62 -5.11 -4.94 -3.54
CA ILE A 62 -4.84 -5.31 -2.14
C ILE A 62 -4.69 -4.04 -1.30
N GLU A 63 -3.86 -3.08 -1.73
CA GLU A 63 -3.64 -1.84 -0.97
C GLU A 63 -4.93 -1.04 -0.73
N ILE A 64 -5.80 -0.93 -1.75
CA ILE A 64 -7.10 -0.28 -1.63
C ILE A 64 -7.98 -1.02 -0.61
N THR A 65 -8.01 -2.35 -0.69
CA THR A 65 -8.82 -3.19 0.21
C THR A 65 -8.32 -3.06 1.65
N GLU A 66 -7.00 -3.10 1.89
CA GLU A 66 -6.42 -2.90 3.21
C GLU A 66 -6.78 -1.53 3.78
N LYS A 67 -6.72 -0.46 2.97
CA LYS A 67 -7.15 0.88 3.39
C LYS A 67 -8.62 0.92 3.79
N GLN A 68 -9.49 0.22 3.06
CA GLN A 68 -10.92 0.12 3.38
C GLN A 68 -11.20 -0.72 4.64
N LEU A 69 -10.38 -1.73 4.92
CA LEU A 69 -10.51 -2.55 6.13
C LEU A 69 -10.05 -1.79 7.39
N VAL A 70 -9.00 -0.98 7.27
CA VAL A 70 -8.49 -0.13 8.37
C VAL A 70 -9.38 1.07 8.61
N HIS A 71 -9.92 1.67 7.54
CA HIS A 71 -10.90 2.73 7.60
C HIS A 71 -12.28 2.13 7.39
N SER A 72 -12.86 1.52 8.43
CA SER A 72 -14.29 1.26 8.42
C SER A 72 -15.00 2.58 8.12
N GLU A 73 -15.67 2.66 6.98
CA GLU A 73 -16.40 3.87 6.62
C GLU A 73 -17.52 4.07 7.63
N GLY A 74 -17.29 4.98 8.56
CA GLY A 74 -18.20 5.27 9.65
C GLY A 74 -17.75 4.74 11.01
N GLY A 75 -18.21 5.45 12.03
CA GLY A 75 -17.82 5.28 13.42
C GLY A 75 -18.47 6.38 14.26
N ARG A 76 -18.53 6.19 15.59
CA ARG A 76 -19.12 7.16 16.50
C ARG A 76 -18.05 8.10 17.06
N LEU A 77 -18.20 9.40 16.86
CA LEU A 77 -17.32 10.45 17.38
C LEU A 77 -17.94 11.10 18.61
N ASN A 78 -17.59 10.63 19.80
CA ASN A 78 -18.04 11.25 21.05
C ASN A 78 -17.19 12.49 21.36
N ILE A 79 -17.80 13.68 21.37
CA ILE A 79 -17.15 14.94 21.75
C ILE A 79 -17.78 15.47 23.03
N ALA A 80 -16.96 15.62 24.07
CA ALA A 80 -17.34 16.31 25.30
C ALA A 80 -16.54 17.60 25.40
N ILE A 81 -17.22 18.72 25.69
CA ILE A 81 -16.58 20.01 25.88
C ILE A 81 -17.18 20.73 27.07
N GLU A 82 -16.30 21.26 27.92
CA GLU A 82 -16.67 22.04 29.10
C GLU A 82 -16.18 23.48 28.89
N CYS A 83 -16.74 24.15 27.88
CA CYS A 83 -16.49 25.57 27.63
C CYS A 83 -17.61 26.16 26.77
N HIS A 84 -18.28 27.20 27.29
CA HIS A 84 -19.36 27.88 26.56
C HIS A 84 -18.86 28.53 25.27
N SER A 85 -17.67 29.12 25.27
CA SER A 85 -17.11 29.83 24.11
C SER A 85 -16.77 28.92 22.93
N CYS A 86 -16.75 27.60 23.14
CA CYS A 86 -16.43 26.67 22.07
C CYS A 86 -17.63 26.31 21.19
N PHE A 87 -18.87 26.59 21.64
CA PHE A 87 -20.07 26.30 20.84
C PHE A 87 -20.12 27.10 19.54
N ASP A 88 -19.72 28.37 19.58
CA ASP A 88 -19.85 29.30 18.45
C ASP A 88 -19.03 28.88 17.22
N TRP A 89 -17.92 28.17 17.42
CA TRP A 89 -17.07 27.69 16.32
C TRP A 89 -17.17 26.17 16.10
N LEU A 90 -17.43 25.39 17.15
CA LEU A 90 -17.46 23.94 17.07
C LEU A 90 -18.68 23.43 16.30
N ILE A 91 -19.87 23.96 16.60
CA ILE A 91 -21.11 23.50 15.94
C ILE A 91 -21.06 23.73 14.41
N PRO A 92 -20.72 24.93 13.92
CA PRO A 92 -20.57 25.15 12.47
C PRO A 92 -19.50 24.25 11.82
N THR A 93 -18.42 23.96 12.54
CA THR A 93 -17.35 23.08 12.06
C THR A 93 -17.84 21.62 11.97
N LEU A 94 -18.63 21.17 12.95
CA LEU A 94 -19.23 19.84 12.95
C LEU A 94 -20.26 19.68 11.82
N ASP A 95 -21.02 20.71 11.49
CA ASP A 95 -21.97 20.67 10.36
C ASP A 95 -21.23 20.50 9.03
N VAL A 96 -20.15 21.26 8.79
CA VAL A 96 -19.30 21.09 7.60
C VAL A 96 -18.64 19.71 7.57
N PHE A 97 -18.27 19.16 8.73
CA PHE A 97 -17.67 17.84 8.83
C PHE A 97 -18.70 16.72 8.57
N ARG A 98 -19.94 16.87 9.05
CA ARG A 98 -21.08 15.97 8.77
C ARG A 98 -21.40 15.89 7.28
N GLU A 99 -21.41 17.02 6.58
CA GLU A 99 -21.63 17.05 5.12
C GLU A 99 -20.54 16.32 4.36
N LYS A 100 -19.28 16.45 4.81
CA LYS A 100 -18.11 15.82 4.15
C LYS A 100 -17.93 14.35 4.52
N GLN A 101 -18.44 13.91 5.67
CA GLN A 101 -18.29 12.56 6.19
C GLN A 101 -19.64 12.00 6.68
N PRO A 102 -20.59 11.75 5.78
CA PRO A 102 -21.96 11.35 6.14
C PRO A 102 -22.06 9.96 6.78
N LYS A 103 -20.97 9.19 6.80
CA LYS A 103 -20.91 7.86 7.41
C LYS A 103 -20.50 7.89 8.89
N VAL A 104 -20.04 9.04 9.41
CA VAL A 104 -19.65 9.21 10.82
C VAL A 104 -20.87 9.65 11.65
N ASP A 105 -21.16 8.89 12.72
CA ASP A 105 -22.18 9.23 13.71
C ASP A 105 -21.55 10.10 14.81
N PHE A 106 -22.28 11.07 15.35
CA PHE A 106 -21.86 11.96 16.44
C PHE A 106 -22.61 11.61 17.72
#